data_AF-A0A1B8G1U0-F1
#
_entry.id   AF-A0A1B8G1U0-F1
#
_cell.length_a   1.000
_cell.length_b   1.000
_cell.length_c   1.000
_cell.angle_alpha   90.00
_cell.angle_beta   90.00
_cell.angle_gamma   90.00
#
_symmetry.space_group_name_H-M   'P 1'
#
loop_
_entity.id
_entity.type
_entity.pdbx_description
1 polymer ?
#
loop_
_entity_poly.entity_id
_entity_poly.type
_entity_poly.pdbx_seq_one_letter_code
_entity_poly.pdbx_strand_id
1 'polypeptide(L)'
;MTLTNQFRPERPSVEMPQQWLTIEGIRGELEEAGFRDVDVYPLKTYLPFEGYEQLADFMMYTFPNMDRMTAGFSEEELTKLRRQIIEYVKSCHPTAPSMLEGTAIIAVCRK
;
A
#
# COMPACT_ATOMS: atom_id res chain seq x y z
N MET A 1 -7.50 -1.04 11.38
CA MET A 1 -6.60 -0.13 12.12
C MET A 1 -5.20 -0.29 11.55
N THR A 2 -4.62 0.78 10.98
CA THR A 2 -3.26 0.73 10.41
C THR A 2 -2.20 0.89 11.52
N LEU A 3 -0.93 0.57 11.22
CA LEU A 3 0.18 0.78 12.17
C LEU A 3 0.31 2.25 12.59
N THR A 4 0.09 3.20 11.66
CA THR A 4 0.15 4.65 11.96
C THR A 4 -0.99 5.10 12.88
N ASN A 5 -2.19 4.52 12.77
CA ASN A 5 -3.31 4.85 13.66
C ASN A 5 -3.08 4.45 15.12
N GLN A 6 -2.11 3.57 15.42
CA GLN A 6 -1.79 3.25 16.81
C GLN A 6 -1.20 4.45 17.58
N PHE A 7 -0.50 5.34 16.87
CA PHE A 7 0.10 6.55 17.44
C PHE A 7 -0.87 7.72 17.46
N ARG A 8 -1.77 7.78 16.47
CA ARG A 8 -2.76 8.83 16.30
C ARG A 8 -4.14 8.19 16.01
N PRO A 9 -4.80 7.60 17.02
CA PRO A 9 -6.06 6.88 16.86
C PRO A 9 -7.22 7.81 16.48
N GLU A 10 -7.09 9.11 16.76
CA GLU A 10 -8.04 10.15 16.39
C GLU A 10 -8.07 10.44 14.88
N ARG A 11 -7.03 10.03 14.13
CA ARG A 11 -6.99 10.23 12.68
C ARG A 11 -7.86 9.18 11.98
N PRO A 12 -8.64 9.57 10.96
CA PRO A 12 -9.35 8.59 10.15
C PRO A 12 -8.35 7.62 9.51
N SER A 13 -8.68 6.34 9.52
CA SER A 13 -7.92 5.35 8.75
C SER A 13 -8.04 5.70 7.27
N VAL A 14 -6.94 5.59 6.53
CA VAL A 14 -7.00 5.67 5.07
C VAL A 14 -7.60 4.36 4.59
N GLU A 15 -8.84 4.41 4.09
CA GLU A 15 -9.50 3.29 3.46
C GLU A 15 -9.50 3.49 1.95
N MET A 16 -9.16 2.44 1.21
CA MET A 16 -9.30 2.47 -0.24
C MET A 16 -10.79 2.34 -0.61
N PRO A 17 -11.28 3.10 -1.60
CA PRO A 17 -12.62 2.88 -2.15
C PRO A 17 -12.78 1.42 -2.57
N GLN A 18 -13.90 0.80 -2.20
CA GLN A 18 -14.15 -0.62 -2.48
C GLN A 18 -14.15 -0.92 -3.99
N GLN A 19 -14.60 0.05 -4.79
CA GLN A 19 -14.59 0.00 -6.25
C GLN A 19 -13.17 -0.21 -6.78
N TRP A 20 -12.16 0.33 -6.11
CA TRP A 20 -10.77 0.24 -6.55
C TRP A 20 -10.11 -1.10 -6.24
N LEU A 21 -10.79 -1.96 -5.46
CA LEU A 21 -10.29 -3.27 -5.05
C LEU A 21 -10.76 -4.40 -5.95
N THR A 22 -11.62 -4.11 -6.94
CA THR A 22 -12.24 -5.13 -7.79
C THR A 22 -12.16 -4.76 -9.27
N ILE A 23 -12.14 -5.79 -10.12
CA ILE A 23 -12.16 -5.64 -11.58
C ILE A 23 -13.43 -4.90 -12.02
N GLU A 24 -14.58 -5.33 -11.51
CA GLU A 24 -15.87 -4.74 -11.88
C GLU A 24 -16.02 -3.30 -11.37
N GLY A 25 -15.50 -3.00 -10.18
CA GLY A 25 -15.53 -1.63 -9.66
C GLY A 25 -14.69 -0.67 -10.49
N ILE A 26 -13.45 -1.06 -10.85
CA ILE A 26 -12.61 -0.25 -11.74
C ILE A 26 -13.23 -0.10 -13.12
N ARG A 27 -13.82 -1.17 -13.68
CA ARG A 27 -14.54 -1.11 -14.96
C ARG A 27 -15.68 -0.09 -14.90
N GLY A 28 -16.54 -0.19 -13.89
CA GLY A 28 -17.69 0.70 -13.73
C GLY A 28 -17.31 2.17 -13.59
N GLU A 29 -16.29 2.48 -12.78
CA GLU A 29 -15.78 3.86 -12.62
C GLU A 29 -15.29 4.46 -13.95
N LEU A 30 -14.59 3.66 -14.76
CA LEU A 30 -14.09 4.12 -16.06
C LEU A 30 -15.22 4.29 -17.09
N GLU A 31 -16.19 3.38 -17.12
CA GLU A 31 -17.37 3.49 -17.99
C GLU A 31 -18.23 4.71 -17.62
N GLU A 32 -18.45 4.96 -16.32
CA GLU A 32 -19.18 6.14 -15.82
C GLU A 32 -18.45 7.44 -16.18
N ALA A 33 -17.12 7.43 -16.16
CA ALA A 33 -16.30 8.55 -16.62
C ALA A 33 -16.31 8.74 -18.15
N GLY A 34 -17.00 7.89 -18.92
CA GLY A 34 -17.19 8.00 -20.36
C GLY A 34 -16.14 7.28 -21.22
N PHE A 35 -15.26 6.49 -20.61
CA PHE A 35 -14.33 5.64 -21.35
C PHE A 35 -15.06 4.47 -22.03
N ARG A 36 -14.54 4.02 -23.16
CA ARG A 36 -15.09 2.93 -23.98
C ARG A 36 -14.07 1.83 -24.19
N ASP A 37 -14.56 0.64 -24.54
CA ASP A 37 -13.73 -0.57 -24.71
C ASP A 37 -12.80 -0.78 -23.52
N VAL A 38 -13.39 -0.76 -22.33
CA VAL A 38 -12.64 -0.90 -21.07
C VAL A 38 -12.30 -2.37 -20.89
N ASP A 39 -11.02 -2.70 -20.85
CA ASP A 39 -10.51 -4.02 -20.50
C ASP A 39 -9.71 -3.92 -19.20
N VAL A 40 -10.05 -4.76 -18.21
CA VAL A 40 -9.45 -4.71 -16.87
C VAL A 40 -8.87 -6.07 -16.54
N TYR A 41 -7.59 -6.08 -16.14
CA TYR A 41 -6.83 -7.30 -15.89
C TYR A 41 -6.20 -7.29 -14.50
N PRO A 42 -6.33 -8.37 -13.72
CA PRO A 42 -5.52 -8.59 -12.54
C PRO A 42 -4.14 -9.12 -12.95
N LEU A 43 -3.08 -8.48 -12.48
CA LEU A 43 -1.71 -8.94 -12.68
C LEU A 43 -1.06 -9.19 -11.34
N LYS A 44 -0.53 -10.40 -11.13
CA LYS A 44 0.29 -10.68 -9.94
C LYS A 44 1.58 -9.86 -10.02
N THR A 45 1.87 -9.12 -8.97
CA THR A 45 3.05 -8.26 -8.86
C THR A 45 3.89 -8.65 -7.66
N TYR A 46 5.16 -8.25 -7.71
CA TYR A 46 6.14 -8.61 -6.70
C TYR A 46 7.00 -7.40 -6.38
N LEU A 47 7.21 -7.15 -5.09
CA LEU A 47 8.18 -6.18 -4.60
C LEU A 47 9.31 -6.94 -3.91
N PRO A 48 10.45 -7.17 -4.57
CA PRO A 48 11.59 -7.85 -3.95
C PRO A 48 12.24 -6.96 -2.89
N PHE A 49 12.80 -7.58 -1.86
CA PHE A 49 13.60 -6.91 -0.85
C PHE A 49 14.77 -7.79 -0.39
N GLU A 50 15.94 -7.17 -0.22
CA GLU A 50 17.15 -7.87 0.22
C GLU A 50 17.25 -7.95 1.75
N GLY A 51 16.68 -6.96 2.44
CA GLY A 51 16.69 -6.89 3.88
C GLY A 51 15.50 -6.11 4.43
N TYR A 52 15.09 -6.44 5.65
CA TYR A 52 13.94 -5.83 6.29
C TYR A 52 14.09 -4.34 6.53
N GLU A 53 15.33 -3.89 6.80
CA GLU A 53 15.67 -2.48 7.01
C GLU A 53 15.39 -1.67 5.74
N GLN A 54 15.88 -2.15 4.58
CA GLN A 54 15.67 -1.53 3.28
C GLN A 54 14.18 -1.42 2.95
N LEU A 55 13.42 -2.49 3.20
CA LEU A 55 11.98 -2.48 2.96
C LEU A 55 11.26 -1.48 3.90
N ALA A 56 11.65 -1.42 5.16
CA ALA A 56 11.06 -0.48 6.12
C ALA A 56 11.34 0.98 5.73
N ASP A 57 12.56 1.27 5.27
CA ASP A 57 12.93 2.60 4.77
C ASP A 57 12.13 2.96 3.51
N PHE A 58 11.98 2.02 2.57
CA PHE A 58 11.10 2.21 1.41
C PHE A 58 9.66 2.52 1.82
N MET A 59 9.10 1.72 2.75
CA MET A 59 7.74 1.91 3.26
C MET A 59 7.56 3.22 4.02
N MET A 60 8.61 3.76 4.64
CA MET A 60 8.53 5.02 5.37
C MET A 60 8.71 6.26 4.50
N TYR A 61 9.63 6.20 3.52
CA TYR A 61 10.11 7.40 2.85
C TYR A 61 9.78 7.45 1.36
N THR A 62 9.38 6.32 0.75
CA THR A 62 9.03 6.26 -0.67
C THR A 62 7.55 5.94 -0.88
N PHE A 63 6.90 5.30 0.08
CA PHE A 63 5.49 4.94 -0.05
C PHE A 63 4.60 6.20 -0.13
N PRO A 64 3.64 6.26 -1.08
CA PRO A 64 2.82 7.45 -1.28
C PRO A 64 2.08 7.89 -0.01
N ASN A 65 2.00 9.20 0.19
CA ASN A 65 1.30 9.85 1.31
C ASN A 65 1.87 9.55 2.72
N MET A 66 3.03 8.90 2.85
CA MET A 66 3.61 8.62 4.16
C MET A 66 3.91 9.88 4.97
N ASP A 67 4.41 10.94 4.34
CA ASP A 67 4.66 12.24 4.98
C ASP A 67 3.40 12.78 5.68
N ARG A 68 2.24 12.58 5.05
CA ARG A 68 0.94 12.98 5.62
C ARG A 68 0.52 12.05 6.75
N MET A 69 0.75 10.74 6.61
CA MET A 69 0.37 9.75 7.61
C MET A 69 1.19 9.87 8.90
N THR A 70 2.48 10.19 8.78
CA THR A 70 3.41 10.36 9.90
C THR A 70 3.55 11.82 10.35
N ALA A 71 2.82 12.76 9.75
CA ALA A 71 2.84 14.16 10.13
C ALA A 71 2.61 14.32 11.64
N GLY A 72 3.49 15.05 12.35
CA GLY A 72 3.38 15.28 13.79
C GLY A 72 3.71 14.06 14.66
N PHE A 73 4.36 13.04 14.12
CA PHE A 73 5.00 11.99 14.92
C PHE A 73 6.34 12.51 15.45
N SER A 74 6.72 12.12 16.66
CA SER A 74 8.07 12.34 17.18
C SER A 74 9.08 11.38 16.55
N GLU A 75 10.37 11.66 16.70
CA GLU A 75 11.44 10.76 16.24
C GLU A 75 11.34 9.36 16.89
N GLU A 76 10.96 9.29 18.16
CA GLU A 76 10.74 8.03 18.87
C GLU A 76 9.58 7.24 18.27
N GLU A 77 8.49 7.92 17.89
CA GLU A 77 7.33 7.30 17.26
C GLU A 77 7.65 6.80 15.85
N LEU A 78 8.41 7.57 15.07
CA LEU A 78 8.91 7.15 13.75
C LEU A 78 9.81 5.92 13.88
N THR A 79 10.72 5.91 14.85
CA THR A 79 11.61 4.78 15.12
C THR A 79 10.81 3.52 15.52
N LYS A 80 9.78 3.69 16.36
CA LYS A 80 8.90 2.60 16.77
C LYS A 80 8.06 2.09 15.61
N LEU A 81 7.51 2.97 14.76
CA LEU A 81 6.77 2.59 13.56
C LEU A 81 7.65 1.78 12.62
N ARG A 82 8.89 2.22 12.39
CA ARG A 82 9.88 1.51 11.58
C ARG A 82 10.11 0.09 12.08
N ARG A 83 10.31 -0.07 13.40
CA ARG A 83 10.48 -1.38 14.03
C ARG A 83 9.23 -2.26 13.86
N GLN A 84 8.03 -1.71 14.01
CA GLN A 84 6.78 -2.45 13.82
C GLN A 84 6.61 -2.93 12.38
N ILE A 85 7.00 -2.14 11.38
CA ILE A 85 7.01 -2.56 9.97
C ILE A 85 7.95 -3.77 9.79
N ILE A 86 9.15 -3.71 10.34
CA ILE A 86 10.14 -4.81 10.28
C ILE A 86 9.60 -6.08 10.94
N GLU A 87 9.06 -5.96 12.16
CA GLU A 87 8.49 -7.08 12.91
C GLU A 87 7.33 -7.72 12.16
N TYR A 88 6.44 -6.91 11.59
CA TYR A 88 5.33 -7.38 10.78
C TYR A 88 5.81 -8.15 9.55
N VAL A 89 6.74 -7.58 8.78
CA VAL A 89 7.28 -8.26 7.58
C VAL A 89 7.96 -9.57 7.97
N LYS A 90 8.78 -9.60 9.03
CA LYS A 90 9.40 -10.84 9.52
C LYS A 90 8.39 -11.92 9.90
N SER A 91 7.23 -11.53 10.40
CA SER A 91 6.17 -12.49 10.75
C SER A 91 5.55 -13.17 9.52
N CYS A 92 5.50 -12.47 8.39
CA CYS A 92 4.95 -12.98 7.12
C CYS A 92 6.05 -13.61 6.23
N HIS A 93 7.26 -13.08 6.29
CA HIS A 93 8.44 -13.49 5.52
C HIS A 93 9.62 -13.66 6.49
N PRO A 94 9.82 -14.86 7.08
CA PRO A 94 10.81 -15.08 8.14
C PRO A 94 12.27 -15.00 7.68
N THR A 95 12.53 -15.16 6.38
CA THR A 95 13.88 -15.15 5.78
C THR A 95 13.99 -14.03 4.74
N ALA A 96 15.16 -13.39 4.67
CA ALA A 96 15.53 -12.46 3.62
C ALA A 96 16.75 -13.02 2.84
N PRO A 97 16.88 -12.78 1.53
CA PRO A 97 15.99 -11.99 0.67
C PRO A 97 14.64 -12.66 0.43
N SER A 98 13.61 -11.87 0.13
CA SER A 98 12.25 -12.34 -0.15
C SER A 98 11.51 -11.31 -1.01
N MET A 99 10.22 -11.55 -1.30
CA MET A 99 9.37 -10.64 -2.05
C MET A 99 7.99 -10.52 -1.40
N LEU A 100 7.43 -9.31 -1.41
CA LEU A 100 6.02 -9.10 -1.11
C LEU A 100 5.21 -9.39 -2.36
N GLU A 101 4.18 -10.23 -2.24
CA GLU A 101 3.25 -10.51 -3.32
C GLU A 101 2.06 -9.54 -3.28
N GLY A 102 1.67 -9.03 -4.44
CA GLY A 102 0.50 -8.19 -4.59
C GLY A 102 -0.25 -8.50 -5.89
N THR A 103 -1.38 -7.82 -6.07
CA THR A 103 -2.14 -7.83 -7.32
C THR A 103 -2.30 -6.38 -7.77
N ALA A 104 -1.80 -6.05 -8.96
CA ALA A 104 -2.13 -4.82 -9.65
C ALA A 104 -3.41 -5.02 -10.48
N ILE A 105 -4.28 -4.02 -10.52
CA ILE A 105 -5.42 -3.98 -11.44
C ILE A 105 -5.05 -2.99 -12.55
N ILE A 106 -4.92 -3.49 -13.78
CA ILE A 106 -4.54 -2.70 -14.95
C ILE A 106 -5.77 -2.56 -15.83
N ALA A 107 -6.15 -1.32 -16.15
CA ALA A 107 -7.22 -1.03 -17.08
C ALA A 107 -6.67 -0.38 -18.36
N VAL A 108 -7.16 -0.84 -19.51
CA VAL A 108 -6.90 -0.26 -20.83
C VAL A 108 -8.24 0.15 -21.41
N CYS A 109 -8.34 1.38 -21.92
CA CYS A 109 -9.59 1.91 -22.47
C CYS A 109 -9.33 3.01 -23.49
N ARG A 110 -10.37 3.38 -24.24
CA ARG A 110 -10.37 4.51 -25.18
C ARG A 110 -11.20 5.67 -24.65
N LYS A 111 -10.75 6.89 -24.96
CA LYS A 111 -11.49 8.12 -24.67
C LYS A 111 -12.63 8.36 -25.67
#